data_AF-A0A1C4YG07-F1
#
_entry.id   AF-A0A1C4YG07-F1
#
_cell.length_a   1.000
_cell.length_b   1.000
_cell.length_c   1.000
_cell.angle_alpha   90.00
_cell.angle_beta   90.00
_cell.angle_gamma   90.00
#
_symmetry.space_group_name_H-M   'P 1'
#
loop_
_entity.id
_entity.type
_entity.pdbx_description
1 polymer ?
#
loop_
_entity_poly.entity_id
_entity_poly.type
_entity_poly.pdbx_seq_one_letter_code
_entity_poly.pdbx_strand_id
1 'polypeptide(L)'
;MPAPIITTRDLRKRYADTHALAGLDLTVPAGVVCAVLGPNGAGKSTLVRVLATLTRPDAGDARVAGHDVRAEPRQVRARIGLLGQHTAVDEVLGGRENLLLFGRLHHLSPTRARARADELLARFDLTDVADRPAGTYSGGTRRRLDLAAALVADPPVLFLDEPTTGLDPRARTGVHDAVRALADAGTTVLLTTQYLEEADRLADTVVVVDHGRVVAEGTPERLRGTLGADRVEVLLDHAGDLAAATDAIGAATGATPRVDPDALRVGVPAADRVGTLGAVLAALTAAGVTAVDVTLRRPTLDEVFLHLTADRAAVAR
;
A
#
# COMPACT_ATOMS: atom_id res chain seq x y z
N MET A 1 -3.33 19.60 -14.09
CA MET A 1 -2.85 18.53 -13.19
C MET A 1 -1.53 19.00 -12.59
N PRO A 2 -1.28 18.79 -11.29
CA PRO A 2 0.02 19.12 -10.70
C PRO A 2 1.14 18.34 -11.41
N ALA A 3 2.31 18.96 -11.55
CA ALA A 3 3.46 18.31 -12.15
C ALA A 3 3.87 17.07 -11.33
N PRO A 4 4.29 15.97 -11.97
CA PRO A 4 4.70 14.77 -11.24
C PRO A 4 6.00 15.00 -10.47
N ILE A 5 6.05 14.51 -9.24
CA ILE A 5 7.21 14.64 -8.36
C ILE A 5 8.12 13.42 -8.41
N ILE A 6 7.58 12.25 -8.78
CA ILE A 6 8.36 11.04 -9.08
C ILE A 6 8.00 10.59 -10.49
N THR A 7 9.01 10.33 -11.31
CA THR A 7 8.82 9.75 -12.64
C THR A 7 9.88 8.69 -12.93
N THR A 8 9.49 7.60 -13.57
CA THR A 8 10.40 6.62 -14.17
C THR A 8 9.97 6.31 -15.59
N ARG A 9 10.94 6.07 -16.49
CA ARG A 9 10.71 5.67 -17.88
C ARG A 9 11.65 4.54 -18.27
N ASP A 10 11.08 3.43 -18.73
CA ASP A 10 11.76 2.19 -19.09
C ASP A 10 12.83 1.78 -18.06
N LEU A 11 12.53 1.92 -16.76
CA LEU A 11 13.51 1.74 -15.71
C LEU A 11 13.89 0.26 -15.59
N ARG A 12 15.20 -0.03 -15.70
CA ARG A 12 15.73 -1.39 -15.73
C ARG A 12 16.81 -1.58 -14.68
N LYS A 13 16.76 -2.74 -14.00
CA LYS A 13 17.77 -3.19 -13.05
C LYS A 13 17.83 -4.70 -13.02
N ARG A 14 19.04 -5.23 -13.15
CA ARG A 14 19.35 -6.66 -13.08
C ARG A 14 20.34 -6.94 -11.95
N TYR A 15 20.13 -8.04 -11.26
CA TYR A 15 21.09 -8.64 -10.32
C TYR A 15 21.37 -10.06 -10.79
N ALA A 16 22.61 -10.32 -11.21
CA ALA A 16 22.98 -11.57 -11.89
C ALA A 16 22.00 -11.90 -13.05
N ASP A 17 21.20 -12.95 -12.91
CA ASP A 17 20.23 -13.39 -13.92
C ASP A 17 18.81 -12.87 -13.68
N THR A 18 18.57 -12.18 -12.56
CA THR A 18 17.24 -11.71 -12.17
C THR A 18 17.01 -10.26 -12.60
N HIS A 19 16.03 -10.03 -13.47
CA HIS A 19 15.54 -8.70 -13.82
C HIS A 19 14.62 -8.15 -12.72
N ALA A 20 15.22 -7.52 -11.71
CA ALA A 20 14.46 -6.91 -10.61
C ALA A 20 13.58 -5.73 -11.07
N LEU A 21 14.02 -4.96 -12.08
CA LEU A 21 13.19 -4.00 -12.81
C LEU A 21 13.35 -4.26 -14.31
N ALA A 22 12.25 -4.34 -15.03
CA ALA A 22 12.20 -4.86 -16.40
C ALA A 22 11.48 -3.89 -17.36
N GLY A 23 11.73 -2.58 -17.22
CA GLY A 23 11.04 -1.53 -17.96
C GLY A 23 9.87 -0.96 -17.16
N LEU A 24 10.14 -0.50 -15.94
CA LEU A 24 9.12 0.02 -15.04
C LEU A 24 8.87 1.51 -15.31
N ASP A 25 7.66 1.82 -15.77
CA ASP A 25 7.15 3.19 -15.92
C ASP A 25 6.29 3.56 -14.71
N LEU A 26 6.53 4.73 -14.13
CA LEU A 26 5.80 5.22 -12.96
C LEU A 26 5.69 6.74 -13.04
N THR A 27 4.52 7.28 -12.71
CA THR A 27 4.31 8.73 -12.59
C THR A 27 3.51 9.02 -11.34
N VAL A 28 4.10 9.70 -10.36
CA VAL A 28 3.42 10.07 -9.10
C VAL A 28 3.24 11.58 -9.04
N PRO A 29 1.99 12.09 -8.96
CA PRO A 29 1.71 13.50 -8.66
C PRO A 29 2.31 13.94 -7.32
N ALA A 30 2.52 15.24 -7.13
CA ALA A 30 2.89 15.76 -5.82
C ALA A 30 1.69 15.71 -4.84
N GLY A 31 1.97 15.48 -3.56
CA GLY A 31 1.00 15.58 -2.46
C GLY A 31 0.00 14.42 -2.37
N VAL A 32 0.36 13.24 -2.89
CA VAL A 32 -0.49 12.04 -2.83
C VAL A 32 0.26 10.89 -2.16
N VAL A 33 -0.51 9.91 -1.69
CA VAL A 33 -0.03 8.59 -1.29
C VAL A 33 -0.13 7.63 -2.47
N CYS A 34 1.03 7.22 -2.98
CA CYS A 34 1.15 6.18 -4.00
C CYS A 34 1.57 4.85 -3.35
N ALA A 35 0.72 3.83 -3.43
CA ALA A 35 1.08 2.48 -3.01
C ALA A 35 1.59 1.65 -4.19
N VAL A 36 2.82 1.19 -4.10
CA VAL A 36 3.40 0.18 -4.99
C VAL A 36 3.10 -1.18 -4.39
N LEU A 37 2.12 -1.86 -4.98
CA LEU A 37 1.59 -3.14 -4.53
C LEU A 37 2.16 -4.27 -5.39
N GLY A 38 2.52 -5.40 -4.78
CA GLY A 38 2.93 -6.57 -5.55
C GLY A 38 3.51 -7.67 -4.66
N PRO A 39 3.75 -8.87 -5.21
CA PRO A 39 4.29 -9.99 -4.44
C PRO A 39 5.76 -9.76 -4.07
N ASN A 40 6.29 -10.59 -3.18
CA ASN A 40 7.73 -10.60 -2.90
C ASN A 40 8.51 -10.93 -4.17
N GLY A 41 9.62 -10.21 -4.38
CA GLY A 41 10.42 -10.35 -5.60
C GLY A 41 9.92 -9.56 -6.81
N ALA A 42 8.77 -8.88 -6.74
CA ALA A 42 8.24 -8.10 -7.87
C ALA A 42 9.08 -6.88 -8.27
N GLY A 43 10.09 -6.50 -7.47
CA GLY A 43 10.96 -5.36 -7.76
C GLY A 43 10.71 -4.10 -6.92
N LYS A 44 9.72 -4.12 -6.02
CA LYS A 44 9.30 -2.96 -5.20
C LYS A 44 10.45 -2.31 -4.41
N SER A 45 11.18 -3.09 -3.60
CA SER A 45 12.32 -2.57 -2.84
C SER A 45 13.48 -2.14 -3.76
N THR A 46 13.63 -2.77 -4.94
CA THR A 46 14.64 -2.32 -5.92
C THR A 46 14.27 -0.96 -6.52
N LEU A 47 12.99 -0.74 -6.84
CA LEU A 47 12.48 0.56 -7.27
C LEU A 47 12.78 1.64 -6.22
N VAL A 48 12.42 1.41 -4.95
CA VAL A 48 12.70 2.36 -3.86
C VAL A 48 14.20 2.64 -3.74
N ARG A 49 15.05 1.61 -3.78
CA ARG A 49 16.52 1.81 -3.71
C ARG A 49 17.07 2.63 -4.87
N VAL A 50 16.52 2.46 -6.08
CA VAL A 50 16.91 3.27 -7.24
C VAL A 50 16.45 4.72 -7.07
N LEU A 51 15.19 4.93 -6.71
CA LEU A 51 14.63 6.28 -6.48
C LEU A 51 15.32 7.00 -5.31
N ALA A 52 15.75 6.26 -4.30
CA ALA A 52 16.50 6.77 -3.16
C ALA A 52 18.01 6.89 -3.40
N THR A 53 18.49 6.62 -4.63
CA THR A 53 19.91 6.71 -5.04
C THR A 53 20.85 5.70 -4.35
N LEU A 54 20.30 4.69 -3.68
CA LEU A 54 21.07 3.63 -3.00
C LEU A 54 21.62 2.59 -3.99
N THR A 55 20.96 2.43 -5.14
CA THR A 55 21.43 1.58 -6.23
C THR A 55 21.29 2.32 -7.55
N ARG A 56 22.26 2.19 -8.47
CA ARG A 56 22.14 2.76 -9.82
C ARG A 56 21.26 1.86 -10.70
N PRO A 57 20.31 2.42 -11.49
CA PRO A 57 19.63 1.66 -12.52
C PRO A 57 20.62 1.30 -13.62
N ASP A 58 20.34 0.22 -14.36
CA ASP A 58 21.19 -0.19 -15.49
C ASP A 58 20.81 0.59 -16.76
N ALA A 59 19.51 0.82 -16.97
CA ALA A 59 18.97 1.64 -18.06
C ALA A 59 17.65 2.32 -17.66
N GLY A 60 17.16 3.20 -18.54
CA GLY A 60 15.98 4.03 -18.30
C GLY A 60 16.30 5.31 -17.53
N ASP A 61 15.28 6.14 -17.38
CA ASP A 61 15.33 7.44 -16.72
C ASP A 61 14.52 7.41 -15.42
N ALA A 62 14.99 8.12 -14.39
CA ALA A 62 14.24 8.30 -13.16
C ALA A 62 14.53 9.68 -12.56
N ARG A 63 13.47 10.38 -12.16
CA ARG A 63 13.55 11.70 -11.54
C ARG A 63 12.71 11.76 -10.27
N VAL A 64 13.26 12.40 -9.24
CA VAL A 64 12.60 12.62 -7.94
C VAL A 64 12.75 14.08 -7.55
N ALA A 65 11.64 14.74 -7.25
CA ALA A 65 11.56 16.16 -6.93
C ALA A 65 12.30 17.05 -7.95
N GLY A 66 12.16 16.73 -9.24
CA GLY A 66 12.77 17.45 -10.37
C GLY A 66 14.20 17.03 -10.73
N HIS A 67 14.88 16.25 -9.88
CA HIS A 67 16.29 15.88 -10.05
C HIS A 67 16.46 14.46 -10.58
N ASP A 68 17.43 14.28 -11.46
CA ASP A 68 17.78 12.96 -12.00
C ASP A 68 18.50 12.10 -10.96
N VAL A 69 18.06 10.86 -10.76
CA VAL A 69 18.61 9.98 -9.70
C VAL A 69 20.05 9.53 -9.97
N ARG A 70 20.51 9.58 -11.23
CA ARG A 70 21.85 9.18 -11.66
C ARG A 70 22.79 10.38 -11.73
N ALA A 71 22.35 11.49 -12.33
CA ALA A 71 23.15 12.70 -12.54
C ALA A 71 23.18 13.61 -11.30
N GLU A 72 22.10 13.66 -10.52
CA GLU A 72 21.92 14.58 -9.40
C GLU A 72 21.60 13.88 -8.06
N PRO A 73 22.34 12.81 -7.66
CA PRO A 73 21.94 11.97 -6.53
C PRO A 73 22.01 12.71 -5.18
N ARG A 74 22.85 13.75 -5.05
CA ARG A 74 22.92 14.57 -3.83
C ARG A 74 21.69 15.45 -3.67
N GLN A 75 21.21 16.02 -4.77
CA GLN A 75 20.01 16.84 -4.82
C GLN A 75 18.76 16.02 -4.51
N VAL A 76 18.71 14.76 -4.97
CA VAL A 76 17.65 13.81 -4.61
C VAL A 76 17.69 13.49 -3.11
N ARG A 77 18.84 13.09 -2.56
CA ARG A 77 18.95 12.76 -1.11
C ARG A 77 18.59 13.91 -0.18
N ALA A 78 18.79 15.16 -0.60
CA ALA A 78 18.39 16.33 0.18
C ALA A 78 16.86 16.59 0.20
N ARG A 79 16.08 15.87 -0.63
CA ARG A 79 14.64 16.08 -0.83
C ARG A 79 13.80 14.85 -0.55
N ILE A 80 14.41 13.79 -0.03
CA ILE A 80 13.72 12.54 0.28
C ILE A 80 13.90 12.17 1.75
N GLY A 81 12.86 11.65 2.36
CA GLY A 81 12.94 10.79 3.53
C GLY A 81 12.91 9.34 3.08
N LEU A 82 13.62 8.46 3.79
CA LEU A 82 13.57 7.02 3.52
C LEU A 82 13.38 6.26 4.83
N LEU A 83 12.31 5.48 4.87
CA LEU A 83 12.08 4.46 5.87
C LEU A 83 12.30 3.10 5.23
N GLY A 84 13.38 2.42 5.61
CA GLY A 84 13.68 1.07 5.14
C GLY A 84 12.94 -0.01 5.95
N GLN A 85 13.19 -1.27 5.59
CA GLN A 85 12.71 -2.44 6.34
C GLN A 85 13.32 -2.56 7.74
N HIS A 86 14.50 -1.97 7.96
CA HIS A 86 15.15 -1.92 9.26
C HIS A 86 15.07 -0.52 9.86
N THR A 87 14.92 -0.49 11.17
CA THR A 87 14.92 0.71 12.01
C THR A 87 16.23 1.48 11.86
N ALA A 88 16.15 2.80 11.68
CA ALA A 88 17.32 3.66 11.54
C ALA A 88 17.74 4.32 12.86
N VAL A 89 16.85 4.33 13.86
CA VAL A 89 17.13 4.93 15.17
C VAL A 89 18.13 4.12 15.99
N ASP A 90 18.95 4.82 16.75
CA ASP A 90 19.87 4.24 17.72
C ASP A 90 19.09 3.81 18.97
N GLU A 91 19.20 2.53 19.33
CA GLU A 91 18.44 1.92 20.43
C GLU A 91 18.95 2.32 21.82
N VAL A 92 20.19 2.81 21.92
CA VAL A 92 20.79 3.28 23.18
C VAL A 92 20.28 4.67 23.52
N LEU A 93 20.07 5.51 22.49
CA LEU A 93 19.60 6.88 22.64
C LEU A 93 18.09 6.96 22.93
N GLY A 94 17.68 8.02 23.61
CA GLY A 94 16.27 8.41 23.71
C GLY A 94 15.68 8.82 22.36
N GLY A 95 14.35 8.84 22.25
CA GLY A 95 13.65 9.35 21.06
C GLY A 95 14.02 10.79 20.72
N ARG A 96 14.11 11.66 21.73
CA ARG A 96 14.55 13.06 21.56
C ARG A 96 15.97 13.15 21.02
N GLU A 97 16.87 12.37 21.60
CA GLU A 97 18.29 12.36 21.24
C GLU A 97 18.49 11.84 19.81
N ASN A 98 17.72 10.82 19.41
CA ASN A 98 17.67 10.36 18.03
C ASN A 98 17.28 11.47 17.07
N LEU A 99 16.16 12.17 17.31
CA LEU A 99 15.72 13.25 16.42
C LEU A 99 16.70 14.43 16.39
N LEU A 100 17.35 14.73 17.52
CA LEU A 100 18.44 15.71 17.56
C LEU A 100 19.62 15.25 16.70
N LEU A 101 20.06 14.00 16.82
CA LEU A 101 21.12 13.43 16.01
C LEU A 101 20.81 13.57 14.51
N PHE A 102 19.63 13.13 14.07
CA PHE A 102 19.19 13.29 12.67
C PHE A 102 19.16 14.77 12.25
N GLY A 103 18.66 15.66 13.11
CA GLY A 103 18.63 17.10 12.83
C GLY A 103 20.02 17.68 12.60
N ARG A 104 21.00 17.24 13.39
CA ARG A 104 22.40 17.68 13.24
C ARG A 104 23.05 17.09 11.99
N LEU A 105 22.75 15.84 11.64
CA LEU A 105 23.20 15.21 10.38
C LEU A 105 22.61 15.91 9.15
N HIS A 106 21.39 16.45 9.25
CA HIS A 106 20.77 17.31 8.24
C HIS A 106 21.17 18.79 8.35
N HIS A 107 22.24 19.10 9.08
CA HIS A 107 22.82 20.45 9.21
C HIS A 107 21.89 21.50 9.84
N LEU A 108 20.89 21.09 10.62
CA LEU A 108 20.11 22.02 11.44
C LEU A 108 20.98 22.60 12.56
N SER A 109 20.78 23.89 12.87
CA SER A 109 21.39 24.49 14.06
C SER A 109 20.88 23.80 15.32
N PRO A 110 21.63 23.80 16.46
CA PRO A 110 21.19 23.11 17.67
C PRO A 110 19.80 23.56 18.14
N THR A 111 19.48 24.85 18.00
CA THR A 111 18.17 25.40 18.35
C THR A 111 17.07 24.89 17.42
N ARG A 112 17.31 24.86 16.10
CA ARG A 112 16.33 24.33 15.13
C ARG A 112 16.15 22.83 15.27
N ALA A 113 17.23 22.08 15.52
CA ALA A 113 17.15 20.65 15.76
C ALA A 113 16.29 20.32 16.99
N ARG A 114 16.44 21.06 18.10
CA ARG A 114 15.58 20.91 19.29
C ARG A 114 14.12 21.20 18.98
N ALA A 115 13.83 22.35 18.39
CA ALA A 115 12.47 22.73 18.05
C ALA A 115 11.81 21.69 17.11
N ARG A 116 12.56 21.20 16.10
CA ARG A 116 12.06 20.17 15.18
C ARG A 116 11.86 18.81 15.87
N ALA A 117 12.76 18.43 16.79
CA ALA A 117 12.60 17.22 17.58
C ALA A 117 11.33 17.29 18.46
N ASP A 118 11.11 18.41 19.15
CA ASP A 118 9.90 18.64 19.96
C ASP A 118 8.62 18.55 19.12
N GLU A 119 8.60 19.22 17.98
CA GLU A 119 7.48 19.19 17.04
C GLU A 119 7.16 17.77 16.58
N LEU A 120 8.18 17.01 16.18
CA LEU A 120 8.01 15.65 15.68
C LEU A 120 7.62 14.66 16.80
N LEU A 121 8.16 14.81 18.02
CA LEU A 121 7.73 13.99 19.15
C LEU A 121 6.25 14.21 19.47
N ALA A 122 5.79 15.46 19.43
CA ALA A 122 4.38 15.78 19.63
C ALA A 122 3.52 15.23 18.48
N ARG A 123 3.92 15.46 17.23
CA ARG A 123 3.18 15.01 16.04
C ARG A 123 2.98 13.49 15.98
N PHE A 124 3.93 12.72 16.49
CA PHE A 124 3.89 11.25 16.45
C PHE A 124 3.43 10.62 17.78
N ASP A 125 2.96 11.41 18.74
CA ASP A 125 2.55 10.98 20.09
C ASP A 125 3.66 10.18 20.80
N LEU A 126 4.86 10.76 20.85
CA LEU A 126 6.08 10.18 21.45
C LEU A 126 6.62 10.99 22.64
N THR A 127 5.99 12.11 22.99
CA THR A 127 6.46 13.01 24.05
C THR A 127 6.70 12.30 25.38
N ASP A 128 5.76 11.45 25.81
CA ASP A 128 5.82 10.75 27.11
C ASP A 128 6.95 9.72 27.22
N VAL A 129 7.51 9.31 26.08
CA VAL A 129 8.55 8.28 26.02
C VAL A 129 9.89 8.84 25.54
N ALA A 130 9.93 10.12 25.18
CA ALA A 130 11.00 10.77 24.42
C ALA A 130 12.40 10.63 25.05
N ASP A 131 12.48 10.59 26.38
CA ASP A 131 13.75 10.52 27.10
C ASP A 131 14.11 9.08 27.54
N ARG A 132 13.25 8.09 27.26
CA ARG A 132 13.57 6.67 27.47
C ARG A 132 14.33 6.11 26.27
N PRO A 133 15.33 5.23 26.48
CA PRO A 133 16.07 4.60 25.38
C PRO A 133 15.13 3.91 24.38
N ALA A 134 15.35 4.12 23.09
CA ALA A 134 14.49 3.61 22.02
C ALA A 134 14.47 2.08 21.95
N GLY A 135 15.50 1.40 22.47
CA GLY A 135 15.55 -0.05 22.66
C GLY A 135 14.43 -0.57 23.59
N THR A 136 13.89 0.28 24.47
CA THR A 136 12.77 -0.06 25.36
C THR A 136 11.38 0.17 24.74
N TYR A 137 11.32 0.68 23.50
CA TYR A 137 10.06 0.96 22.82
C TYR A 137 9.45 -0.31 22.24
N SER A 138 8.12 -0.37 22.19
CA SER A 138 7.42 -1.35 21.36
C SER A 138 7.75 -1.13 19.89
N GLY A 139 7.58 -2.16 19.05
CA GLY A 139 7.85 -2.07 17.61
C GLY A 139 7.11 -0.90 16.94
N GLY A 140 5.83 -0.69 17.28
CA GLY A 140 5.04 0.43 16.75
C GLY A 140 5.54 1.81 17.19
N THR A 141 5.94 1.97 18.45
CA THR A 141 6.50 3.24 18.95
C THR A 141 7.86 3.51 18.32
N ARG A 142 8.70 2.48 18.14
CA ARG A 142 9.97 2.60 17.44
C ARG A 142 9.79 2.97 15.97
N ARG A 143 8.79 2.38 15.29
CA ARG A 143 8.46 2.70 13.90
C ARG A 143 7.94 4.12 13.72
N ARG A 144 7.14 4.62 14.65
CA ARG A 144 6.73 6.04 14.69
C ARG A 144 7.93 6.97 14.86
N LEU A 145 8.91 6.59 15.70
CA LEU A 145 10.15 7.36 15.85
C LEU A 145 10.99 7.36 14.56
N ASP A 146 11.10 6.23 13.85
CA ASP A 146 11.78 6.20 12.56
C ASP A 146 11.09 7.10 11.51
N LEU A 147 9.75 7.07 11.46
CA LEU A 147 8.98 7.96 10.59
C LEU A 147 9.26 9.42 10.93
N ALA A 148 9.26 9.78 12.22
CA ALA A 148 9.64 11.10 12.69
C ALA A 148 11.06 11.47 12.25
N ALA A 149 12.03 10.56 12.40
CA ALA A 149 13.42 10.77 11.98
C ALA A 149 13.54 11.03 10.48
N ALA A 150 12.79 10.31 9.63
CA ALA A 150 12.78 10.49 8.18
C ALA A 150 12.22 11.86 7.74
N LEU A 151 11.53 12.59 8.63
CA LEU A 151 10.90 13.88 8.37
C LEU A 151 11.64 15.07 8.99
N VAL A 152 12.75 14.82 9.67
CA VAL A 152 13.54 15.88 10.30
C VAL A 152 13.98 16.95 9.29
N ALA A 153 14.27 16.53 8.06
CA ALA A 153 14.65 17.41 6.96
C ALA A 153 13.46 18.05 6.21
N ASP A 154 12.22 17.78 6.63
CA ASP A 154 10.98 18.20 5.97
C ASP A 154 10.96 17.92 4.45
N PRO A 155 11.20 16.65 4.03
CA PRO A 155 11.35 16.32 2.63
C PRO A 155 9.99 16.37 1.90
N PRO A 156 9.94 16.86 0.64
CA PRO A 156 8.73 16.82 -0.16
C PRO A 156 8.30 15.40 -0.60
N VAL A 157 9.21 14.42 -0.52
CA VAL A 157 8.98 13.02 -0.87
C VAL A 157 9.42 12.10 0.27
N LEU A 158 8.58 11.15 0.65
CA LEU A 158 8.88 10.11 1.64
C LEU A 158 8.73 8.73 1.01
N PHE A 159 9.78 7.93 1.06
CA PHE A 159 9.76 6.53 0.66
C PHE A 159 9.58 5.63 1.87
N LEU A 160 8.59 4.74 1.82
CA LEU A 160 8.31 3.76 2.88
C LEU A 160 8.42 2.35 2.31
N ASP A 161 9.47 1.62 2.66
CA ASP A 161 9.64 0.23 2.21
C ASP A 161 9.06 -0.73 3.25
N GLU A 162 7.87 -1.26 2.98
CA GLU A 162 7.09 -2.12 3.87
C GLU A 162 6.98 -1.56 5.31
N PRO A 163 6.29 -0.42 5.50
CA PRO A 163 6.29 0.32 6.76
C PRO A 163 5.70 -0.44 7.94
N THR A 164 4.83 -1.43 7.71
CA THR A 164 4.05 -2.12 8.74
C THR A 164 4.39 -3.59 8.95
N THR A 165 5.39 -4.11 8.21
CA THR A 165 5.84 -5.50 8.34
C THR A 165 6.32 -5.78 9.76
N GLY A 166 5.85 -6.90 10.33
CA GLY A 166 6.21 -7.34 11.69
C GLY A 166 5.50 -6.62 12.83
N LEU A 167 4.62 -5.65 12.55
CA LEU A 167 3.83 -4.96 13.58
C LEU A 167 2.52 -5.71 13.88
N ASP A 168 2.07 -5.62 15.13
CA ASP A 168 0.72 -6.05 15.54
C ASP A 168 -0.36 -5.08 15.01
N PRO A 169 -1.65 -5.48 14.96
CA PRO A 169 -2.71 -4.67 14.36
C PRO A 169 -2.87 -3.24 14.93
N ARG A 170 -2.63 -3.05 16.23
CA ARG A 170 -2.74 -1.71 16.86
C ARG A 170 -1.58 -0.83 16.43
N ALA A 171 -0.36 -1.37 16.44
CA ALA A 171 0.82 -0.66 15.98
C ALA A 171 0.74 -0.28 14.49
N ARG A 172 0.20 -1.15 13.62
CA ARG A 172 -0.03 -0.84 12.20
C ARG A 172 -0.97 0.35 12.02
N THR A 173 -2.07 0.38 12.77
CA THR A 173 -3.03 1.49 12.71
C THR A 173 -2.37 2.82 13.05
N GLY A 174 -1.55 2.88 14.11
CA GLY A 174 -0.81 4.11 14.44
C GLY A 174 0.17 4.55 13.34
N VAL A 175 0.83 3.61 12.66
CA VAL A 175 1.70 3.93 11.51
C VAL A 175 0.89 4.44 10.32
N HIS A 176 -0.25 3.81 10.01
CA HIS A 176 -1.15 4.24 8.93
C HIS A 176 -1.66 5.66 9.15
N ASP A 177 -2.09 5.97 10.37
CA ASP A 177 -2.62 7.30 10.69
C ASP A 177 -1.53 8.37 10.61
N ALA A 178 -0.30 8.03 11.03
CA ALA A 178 0.85 8.90 10.83
C ALA A 178 1.17 9.14 9.35
N VAL A 179 1.11 8.11 8.50
CA VAL A 179 1.34 8.25 7.04
C VAL A 179 0.30 9.16 6.40
N ARG A 180 -0.97 9.02 6.75
CA ARG A 180 -2.04 9.91 6.25
C ARG A 180 -1.82 11.35 6.69
N ALA A 181 -1.49 11.57 7.96
CA ALA A 181 -1.21 12.92 8.47
C ALA A 181 -0.02 13.60 7.76
N LEU A 182 0.89 12.84 7.15
CA LEU A 182 1.99 13.37 6.33
C LEU A 182 1.52 13.79 4.94
N ALA A 183 0.69 12.95 4.32
CA ALA A 183 0.07 13.26 3.04
C ALA A 183 -0.85 14.47 3.12
N ASP A 184 -1.67 14.57 4.17
CA ASP A 184 -2.55 15.72 4.44
C ASP A 184 -1.76 17.03 4.64
N ALA A 185 -0.53 16.93 5.12
CA ALA A 185 0.40 18.06 5.24
C ALA A 185 1.13 18.40 3.92
N GLY A 186 0.84 17.70 2.82
CA GLY A 186 1.39 17.95 1.48
C GLY A 186 2.65 17.15 1.14
N THR A 187 3.11 16.25 2.00
CA THR A 187 4.24 15.35 1.69
C THR A 187 3.79 14.28 0.70
N THR A 188 4.56 14.05 -0.35
CA THR A 188 4.28 12.93 -1.27
C THR A 188 4.82 11.65 -0.67
N VAL A 189 3.98 10.62 -0.53
CA VAL A 189 4.41 9.33 0.03
C VAL A 189 4.39 8.27 -1.06
N LEU A 190 5.51 7.58 -1.26
CA LEU A 190 5.54 6.33 -2.02
C LEU A 190 5.81 5.19 -1.06
N LEU A 191 4.80 4.35 -0.84
CA LEU A 191 4.89 3.18 0.03
C LEU A 191 4.92 1.91 -0.79
N THR A 192 5.80 0.98 -0.46
CA THR A 192 5.75 -0.38 -1.00
C THR A 192 5.06 -1.27 0.01
N THR A 193 4.18 -2.13 -0.49
CA THR A 193 3.53 -3.12 0.36
C THR A 193 3.17 -4.36 -0.43
N GLN A 194 3.07 -5.48 0.28
CA GLN A 194 2.41 -6.69 -0.19
C GLN A 194 1.03 -6.86 0.47
N TYR A 195 0.67 -5.98 1.41
CA TYR A 195 -0.59 -6.01 2.12
C TYR A 195 -1.62 -5.13 1.40
N LEU A 196 -2.61 -5.78 0.81
CA LEU A 196 -3.68 -5.14 0.05
C LEU A 196 -4.53 -4.19 0.90
N GLU A 197 -4.76 -4.54 2.16
CA GLU A 197 -5.47 -3.70 3.14
C GLU A 197 -4.75 -2.36 3.35
N GLU A 198 -3.42 -2.35 3.36
CA GLU A 198 -2.62 -1.14 3.53
C GLU A 198 -2.75 -0.23 2.31
N ALA A 199 -2.66 -0.81 1.11
CA ALA A 199 -2.88 -0.07 -0.14
C ALA A 199 -4.31 0.51 -0.21
N ASP A 200 -5.33 -0.28 0.16
CA ASP A 200 -6.72 0.16 0.15
C ASP A 200 -6.99 1.28 1.17
N ARG A 201 -6.37 1.18 2.34
CA ARG A 201 -6.56 2.13 3.43
C ARG A 201 -5.83 3.45 3.18
N LEU A 202 -4.63 3.42 2.59
CA LEU A 202 -3.73 4.59 2.55
C LEU A 202 -3.66 5.28 1.20
N ALA A 203 -3.84 4.56 0.10
CA ALA A 203 -3.39 5.05 -1.20
C ALA A 203 -4.46 5.88 -1.92
N ASP A 204 -4.06 7.06 -2.38
CA ASP A 204 -4.80 7.80 -3.40
C ASP A 204 -4.65 7.11 -4.76
N THR A 205 -3.50 6.47 -5.00
CA THR A 205 -3.20 5.75 -6.23
C THR A 205 -2.42 4.47 -5.91
N VAL A 206 -2.84 3.38 -6.53
CA VAL A 206 -2.20 2.07 -6.41
C VAL A 206 -1.57 1.72 -7.76
N VAL A 207 -0.31 1.31 -7.71
CA VAL A 207 0.46 0.79 -8.83
C VAL A 207 0.77 -0.66 -8.54
N VAL A 208 0.17 -1.56 -9.30
CA VAL A 208 0.42 -3.00 -9.18
C VAL A 208 1.66 -3.33 -10.00
N VAL A 209 2.66 -3.90 -9.34
CA VAL A 209 3.94 -4.30 -9.93
C VAL A 209 4.08 -5.80 -9.86
N ASP A 210 4.46 -6.39 -10.99
CA ASP A 210 4.77 -7.81 -11.10
C ASP A 210 5.97 -8.01 -12.04
N HIS A 211 6.91 -8.87 -11.64
CA HIS A 211 8.13 -9.19 -12.40
C HIS A 211 8.88 -7.95 -12.94
N GLY A 212 8.99 -6.91 -12.12
CA GLY A 212 9.70 -5.68 -12.44
C GLY A 212 8.99 -4.74 -13.41
N ARG A 213 7.67 -4.91 -13.63
CA ARG A 213 6.84 -4.08 -14.52
C ARG A 213 5.55 -3.66 -13.83
N VAL A 214 5.02 -2.49 -14.22
CA VAL A 214 3.66 -2.11 -13.85
C VAL A 214 2.67 -2.93 -14.67
N VAL A 215 1.68 -3.51 -14.00
CA VAL A 215 0.61 -4.32 -14.63
C VAL A 215 -0.74 -3.62 -14.56
N ALA A 216 -0.96 -2.76 -13.57
CA ALA A 216 -2.12 -1.90 -13.47
C ALA A 216 -1.79 -0.67 -12.63
N GLU A 217 -2.51 0.42 -12.89
CA GLU A 217 -2.41 1.67 -12.14
C GLU A 217 -3.78 2.34 -12.05
N GLY A 218 -4.10 2.92 -10.90
CA GLY A 218 -5.30 3.72 -10.72
C GLY A 218 -5.63 3.93 -9.25
N THR A 219 -6.73 4.63 -8.97
CA THR A 219 -7.27 4.66 -7.60
C THR A 219 -7.77 3.25 -7.22
N PRO A 220 -7.84 2.92 -5.93
CA PRO A 220 -8.45 1.66 -5.47
C PRO A 220 -9.82 1.39 -6.11
N GLU A 221 -10.67 2.41 -6.26
CA GLU A 221 -12.00 2.30 -6.90
C GLU A 221 -11.90 1.95 -8.38
N ARG A 222 -10.97 2.57 -9.11
CA ARG A 222 -10.78 2.30 -10.54
C ARG A 222 -10.27 0.88 -10.75
N LEU A 223 -9.35 0.42 -9.91
CA LEU A 223 -8.84 -0.95 -9.94
C LEU A 223 -9.95 -1.95 -9.60
N ARG A 224 -10.80 -1.69 -8.61
CA ARG A 224 -11.99 -2.52 -8.35
C ARG A 224 -12.93 -2.62 -9.54
N GLY A 225 -13.07 -1.55 -10.31
CA GLY A 225 -13.92 -1.51 -11.51
C GLY A 225 -13.45 -2.42 -12.65
N THR A 226 -12.20 -2.89 -12.67
CA THR A 226 -11.70 -3.78 -13.74
C THR A 226 -12.23 -5.20 -13.62
N LEU A 227 -12.57 -5.64 -12.40
CA LEU A 227 -13.14 -6.96 -12.13
C LEU A 227 -14.63 -7.10 -12.46
N GLY A 228 -15.29 -6.01 -12.86
CA GLY A 228 -16.71 -5.97 -13.15
C GLY A 228 -17.56 -5.49 -11.97
N ALA A 229 -18.84 -5.86 -12.02
CA ALA A 229 -19.87 -5.36 -11.10
C ALA A 229 -19.66 -5.80 -9.65
N ASP A 230 -20.28 -5.07 -8.72
CA ASP A 230 -20.49 -5.51 -7.33
C ASP A 230 -21.03 -6.94 -7.27
N ARG A 231 -20.96 -7.59 -6.11
CA ARG A 231 -21.47 -8.95 -5.93
C ARG A 231 -22.47 -8.97 -4.79
N VAL A 232 -23.52 -9.76 -4.96
CA VAL A 232 -24.35 -10.21 -3.84
C VAL A 232 -23.80 -11.54 -3.37
N GLU A 233 -23.44 -11.63 -2.10
CA GLU A 233 -22.98 -12.85 -1.43
C GLU A 233 -24.02 -13.32 -0.42
N VAL A 234 -24.34 -14.60 -0.50
CA VAL A 234 -25.28 -15.29 0.37
C VAL A 234 -24.48 -16.27 1.21
N LEU A 235 -24.55 -16.13 2.52
CA LEU A 235 -24.03 -17.09 3.49
C LEU A 235 -25.15 -18.04 3.92
N LEU A 236 -24.89 -19.34 3.83
CA LEU A 236 -25.84 -20.39 4.21
C LEU A 236 -25.41 -21.05 5.52
N ASP A 237 -26.36 -21.65 6.23
CA ASP A 237 -26.10 -22.38 7.48
C ASP A 237 -25.67 -23.83 7.22
N HIS A 238 -26.09 -24.40 6.08
CA HIS A 238 -25.89 -25.82 5.78
C HIS A 238 -25.36 -26.04 4.36
N ALA A 239 -24.37 -26.94 4.23
CA ALA A 239 -23.81 -27.34 2.93
C ALA A 239 -24.86 -27.96 1.99
N GLY A 240 -25.90 -28.59 2.54
CA GLY A 240 -27.00 -29.19 1.76
C GLY A 240 -27.79 -28.17 0.94
N ASP A 241 -27.79 -26.90 1.35
CA ASP A 241 -28.54 -25.83 0.69
C ASP A 241 -27.76 -25.15 -0.44
N LEU A 242 -26.45 -25.42 -0.57
CA LEU A 242 -25.60 -24.76 -1.57
C LEU A 242 -26.07 -24.98 -3.00
N ALA A 243 -26.47 -26.22 -3.34
CA ALA A 243 -26.95 -26.55 -4.68
C ALA A 243 -28.27 -25.82 -4.99
N ALA A 244 -29.24 -25.92 -4.08
CA ALA A 244 -30.55 -25.27 -4.23
C ALA A 244 -30.42 -23.74 -4.32
N ALA A 245 -29.58 -23.14 -3.48
CA ALA A 245 -29.29 -21.71 -3.52
C ALA A 245 -28.63 -21.29 -4.84
N THR A 246 -27.64 -22.05 -5.30
CA THR A 246 -26.93 -21.77 -6.56
C THR A 246 -27.88 -21.80 -7.74
N ASP A 247 -28.72 -22.83 -7.85
CA ASP A 247 -29.67 -22.96 -8.95
C ASP A 247 -30.72 -21.85 -8.90
N ALA A 248 -31.28 -21.56 -7.73
CA ALA A 248 -32.29 -20.50 -7.56
C ALA A 248 -31.73 -19.11 -7.89
N ILE A 249 -30.53 -18.79 -7.39
CA ILE A 249 -29.86 -17.51 -7.64
C ILE A 249 -29.50 -17.38 -9.12
N GLY A 250 -28.97 -18.44 -9.74
CA GLY A 250 -28.61 -18.45 -11.16
C GLY A 250 -29.82 -18.22 -12.05
N ALA A 251 -30.94 -18.90 -11.76
CA ALA A 251 -32.19 -18.73 -12.48
C ALA A 251 -32.78 -17.31 -12.35
N ALA A 252 -32.73 -16.73 -11.15
CA ALA A 252 -33.30 -15.41 -10.88
C ALA A 252 -32.49 -14.24 -11.45
N THR A 253 -31.16 -14.40 -11.53
CA THR A 253 -30.25 -13.33 -11.98
C THR A 253 -29.80 -13.47 -13.43
N GLY A 254 -29.93 -14.66 -14.02
CA GLY A 254 -29.42 -14.97 -15.36
C GLY A 254 -27.89 -15.03 -15.44
N ALA A 255 -27.19 -15.00 -14.29
CA ALA A 255 -25.75 -15.06 -14.19
C ALA A 255 -25.30 -16.36 -13.53
N THR A 256 -24.09 -16.84 -13.85
CA THR A 256 -23.52 -18.03 -13.22
C THR A 256 -23.00 -17.69 -11.81
N PRO A 257 -23.61 -18.21 -10.73
CA PRO A 257 -23.11 -17.94 -9.38
C PRO A 257 -21.80 -18.69 -9.13
N ARG A 258 -20.92 -18.09 -8.33
CA ARG A 258 -19.68 -18.73 -7.85
C ARG A 258 -19.95 -19.30 -6.46
N VAL A 259 -19.56 -20.54 -6.24
CA VAL A 259 -19.76 -21.25 -4.97
C VAL A 259 -18.42 -21.41 -4.26
N ASP A 260 -18.40 -21.11 -2.97
CA ASP A 260 -17.33 -21.44 -2.03
C ASP A 260 -17.90 -22.45 -1.00
N PRO A 261 -17.67 -23.76 -1.22
CA PRO A 261 -18.21 -24.80 -0.35
C PRO A 261 -17.67 -24.76 1.08
N ASP A 262 -16.42 -24.32 1.26
CA ASP A 262 -15.77 -24.29 2.57
C ASP A 262 -16.33 -23.16 3.44
N ALA A 263 -16.64 -22.01 2.82
CA ALA A 263 -17.26 -20.87 3.49
C ALA A 263 -18.81 -20.90 3.50
N LEU A 264 -19.43 -21.92 2.89
CA LEU A 264 -20.89 -21.99 2.67
C LEU A 264 -21.44 -20.74 1.97
N ARG A 265 -20.72 -20.22 0.98
CA ARG A 265 -21.08 -18.98 0.28
C ARG A 265 -21.44 -19.19 -1.19
N VAL A 266 -22.47 -18.47 -1.63
CA VAL A 266 -22.84 -18.34 -3.05
C VAL A 266 -22.79 -16.87 -3.43
N GLY A 267 -22.01 -16.52 -4.44
CA GLY A 267 -21.79 -15.14 -4.87
C GLY A 267 -22.12 -14.91 -6.34
N VAL A 268 -22.94 -13.91 -6.64
CA VAL A 268 -23.36 -13.57 -8.01
C VAL A 268 -23.03 -12.10 -8.35
N PRO A 269 -22.59 -11.79 -9.59
CA PRO A 269 -22.41 -10.40 -10.03
C PRO A 269 -23.73 -9.62 -9.99
N ALA A 270 -23.64 -8.33 -9.63
CA ALA A 270 -24.74 -7.42 -9.37
C ALA A 270 -24.49 -6.08 -10.09
N ALA A 271 -24.78 -6.06 -11.40
CA ALA A 271 -24.70 -4.83 -12.21
C ALA A 271 -25.75 -3.79 -11.77
N ASP A 272 -26.96 -4.25 -11.44
CA ASP A 272 -27.96 -3.48 -10.69
C ASP A 272 -27.98 -3.96 -9.25
N ARG A 273 -27.28 -3.24 -8.37
CA ARG A 273 -27.13 -3.57 -6.94
C ARG A 273 -28.46 -3.88 -6.25
N VAL A 274 -29.45 -3.02 -6.44
CA VAL A 274 -30.72 -3.11 -5.71
C VAL A 274 -31.60 -4.18 -6.35
N GLY A 275 -31.68 -4.21 -7.68
CA GLY A 275 -32.44 -5.21 -8.41
C GLY A 275 -31.92 -6.63 -8.17
N THR A 276 -30.61 -6.84 -8.26
CA THR A 276 -29.98 -8.16 -8.02
C THR A 276 -30.17 -8.60 -6.57
N LEU A 277 -30.00 -7.72 -5.58
CA LEU A 277 -30.24 -8.08 -4.17
C LEU A 277 -31.70 -8.51 -3.93
N GLY A 278 -32.66 -7.77 -4.48
CA GLY A 278 -34.08 -8.13 -4.40
C GLY A 278 -34.40 -9.47 -5.06
N ALA A 279 -33.85 -9.71 -6.26
CA ALA A 279 -34.03 -10.97 -6.97
C ALA A 279 -33.45 -12.17 -6.20
N VAL A 280 -32.26 -12.01 -5.61
CA VAL A 280 -31.62 -13.05 -4.77
C VAL A 280 -32.48 -13.37 -3.54
N LEU A 281 -32.93 -12.36 -2.80
CA LEU A 281 -33.76 -12.57 -1.60
C LEU A 281 -35.09 -13.27 -1.95
N ALA A 282 -35.73 -12.87 -3.05
CA ALA A 282 -36.95 -13.50 -3.53
C ALA A 282 -36.72 -14.97 -3.96
N ALA A 283 -35.62 -15.25 -4.65
CA ALA A 283 -35.27 -16.59 -5.12
C ALA A 283 -35.01 -17.55 -3.95
N LEU A 284 -34.25 -17.13 -2.95
CA LEU A 284 -33.99 -17.93 -1.74
C LEU A 284 -35.28 -18.25 -1.00
N THR A 285 -36.15 -17.24 -0.84
CA THR A 285 -37.46 -17.42 -0.19
C THR A 285 -38.34 -18.42 -0.93
N ALA A 286 -38.42 -18.32 -2.27
CA ALA A 286 -39.21 -19.22 -3.09
C ALA A 286 -38.68 -20.67 -3.10
N ALA A 287 -37.35 -20.83 -2.97
CA ALA A 287 -36.70 -22.13 -2.87
C ALA A 287 -36.74 -22.73 -1.45
N GLY A 288 -37.26 -22.00 -0.45
CA GLY A 288 -37.26 -22.44 0.95
C GLY A 288 -35.87 -22.49 1.58
N VAL A 289 -34.89 -21.79 1.01
CA VAL A 289 -33.51 -21.74 1.51
C VAL A 289 -33.38 -20.59 2.51
N THR A 290 -32.88 -20.91 3.71
CA THR A 290 -32.62 -19.89 4.74
C THR A 290 -31.17 -19.41 4.64
N ALA A 291 -30.99 -18.13 4.32
CA ALA A 291 -29.69 -17.49 4.39
C ALA A 291 -29.42 -16.98 5.81
N VAL A 292 -28.19 -17.18 6.28
CA VAL A 292 -27.67 -16.58 7.52
C VAL A 292 -27.43 -15.09 7.31
N ASP A 293 -26.88 -14.73 6.15
CA ASP A 293 -26.58 -13.36 5.78
C ASP A 293 -26.64 -13.17 4.26
N VAL A 294 -27.03 -11.99 3.81
CA VAL A 294 -27.02 -11.59 2.40
C VAL A 294 -26.41 -10.21 2.30
N THR A 295 -25.22 -10.12 1.72
CA THR A 295 -24.45 -8.89 1.65
C THR A 295 -24.23 -8.47 0.21
N LEU A 296 -24.38 -7.17 -0.05
CA LEU A 296 -23.90 -6.56 -1.28
C LEU A 296 -22.50 -6.00 -1.00
N ARG A 297 -21.49 -6.54 -1.67
CA ARG A 297 -20.11 -6.06 -1.53
C ARG A 297 -19.48 -5.72 -2.87
N ARG A 298 -18.52 -4.80 -2.83
CA ARG A 298 -17.65 -4.52 -3.97
C ARG A 298 -16.53 -5.55 -4.04
N PRO A 299 -15.92 -5.76 -5.22
CA PRO A 299 -14.69 -6.52 -5.33
C PRO A 299 -13.61 -5.93 -4.41
N THR A 300 -12.81 -6.77 -3.79
CA THR A 300 -11.67 -6.32 -2.98
C THR A 300 -10.46 -6.08 -3.89
N LEU A 301 -9.47 -5.31 -3.42
CA LEU A 301 -8.20 -5.21 -4.15
C LEU A 301 -7.49 -6.56 -4.28
N ASP A 302 -7.72 -7.49 -3.33
CA ASP A 302 -7.15 -8.84 -3.38
C ASP A 302 -7.64 -9.60 -4.60
N GLU A 303 -8.94 -9.58 -4.84
CA GLU A 303 -9.53 -10.19 -6.03
C GLU A 303 -8.96 -9.55 -7.30
N VAL A 304 -8.79 -8.22 -7.32
CA VAL A 304 -8.24 -7.50 -8.49
C VAL A 304 -6.81 -7.97 -8.74
N PHE A 305 -6.01 -8.05 -7.68
CA PHE A 305 -4.63 -8.50 -7.75
C PHE A 305 -4.55 -9.94 -8.25
N LEU A 306 -5.38 -10.85 -7.74
CA LEU A 306 -5.45 -12.23 -8.20
C LEU A 306 -5.82 -12.32 -9.67
N HIS A 307 -6.79 -11.53 -10.15
CA HIS A 307 -7.15 -11.52 -11.57
C HIS A 307 -6.03 -10.99 -12.47
N LEU A 308 -5.41 -9.88 -12.10
CA LEU A 308 -4.32 -9.26 -12.86
C LEU A 308 -3.05 -10.14 -12.93
N THR A 309 -2.83 -10.98 -11.92
CA THR A 309 -1.66 -11.86 -11.84
C THR A 309 -1.95 -13.29 -12.34
N ALA A 310 -3.19 -13.77 -12.27
CA ALA A 310 -3.59 -15.08 -12.77
C ALA A 310 -3.47 -15.20 -14.30
N ASP A 311 -3.79 -14.14 -15.05
CA ASP A 311 -3.72 -14.13 -16.51
C ASP A 311 -2.30 -14.36 -17.05
N ARG A 312 -1.25 -14.17 -16.22
CA ARG A 312 0.15 -14.42 -16.61
C ARG A 312 0.68 -15.79 -16.19
N ALA A 313 0.16 -16.38 -15.12
CA ALA A 313 0.49 -17.77 -14.78
C ALA A 313 0.00 -18.76 -15.85
N ALA A 314 -1.08 -18.41 -16.57
CA ALA A 314 -1.60 -19.19 -17.69
C ALA A 314 -0.78 -19.03 -19.00
N VAL A 315 -0.11 -17.89 -19.21
CA VAL A 315 0.72 -17.62 -20.40
C VAL A 315 2.17 -18.12 -20.23
N ALA A 316 2.58 -18.41 -19.00
CA ALA A 316 3.89 -18.98 -18.68
C ALA A 316 3.93 -20.53 -18.61
N ARG A 317 2.86 -21.20 -19.04
CA ARG A 317 2.81 -22.67 -19.21
C ARG A 317 2.75 -23.07 -20.67
#